data_AF-R6XIK0-F1
#
_entry.id   AF-R6XIK0-F1
#
_cell.length_a   1.000
_cell.length_b   1.000
_cell.length_c   1.000
_cell.angle_alpha   90.00
_cell.angle_beta   90.00
_cell.angle_gamma   90.00
#
_symmetry.space_group_name_H-M   'P 1'
#
loop_
_entity.id
_entity.type
_entity.pdbx_description
1 polymer ?
#
loop_
_entity_poly.entity_id
_entity_poly.type
_entity_poly.pdbx_seq_one_letter_code
_entity_poly.pdbx_strand_id
1 'polypeptide(L)'
;MENAYTSQKLLEVFKKDKTYENAKNYIISFICEYTGKQGYYDYYKLNNEWESVFKMRYRGKINHFKFISSPEPNHFIFSADGKAVIDLPTTHMNNEEKTKQSLYEEIQKRAPKDILNELKETICDDLDNFIKCKDLNIEVKIEWKFATNRVDID
;
A
#
# COMPACT_ATOMS: atom_id res chain seq x y z
N MET A 1 -12.99 -17.37 -22.18
CA MET A 1 -12.87 -17.11 -20.74
C MET A 1 -11.62 -17.83 -20.27
N GLU A 2 -10.50 -17.12 -20.20
CA GLU A 2 -9.25 -17.69 -19.70
C GLU A 2 -9.43 -18.05 -18.23
N ASN A 3 -9.11 -19.29 -17.87
CA ASN A 3 -8.95 -19.69 -16.48
C ASN A 3 -7.76 -18.90 -15.90
N ALA A 4 -8.02 -17.71 -15.36
CA ALA A 4 -7.05 -17.00 -14.55
C ALA A 4 -6.79 -17.88 -13.32
N TYR A 5 -5.67 -18.62 -13.34
CA TYR A 5 -5.20 -19.34 -12.17
C TYR A 5 -4.99 -18.33 -11.04
N THR A 6 -5.51 -18.65 -9.85
CA THR A 6 -5.23 -17.89 -8.62
C THR A 6 -3.73 -17.87 -8.35
N SER A 7 -3.22 -16.79 -7.75
CA SER A 7 -1.78 -16.63 -7.45
C SER A 7 -1.16 -17.86 -6.79
N GLN A 8 -1.88 -18.48 -5.85
CA GLN A 8 -1.45 -19.67 -5.14
C GLN A 8 -1.18 -20.89 -6.04
N LYS A 9 -1.95 -21.08 -7.12
CA LYS A 9 -1.73 -22.17 -8.08
C LYS A 9 -0.52 -21.88 -8.96
N LEU A 10 -0.31 -20.61 -9.34
CA LEU A 10 0.86 -20.19 -10.10
C LEU A 10 2.15 -20.34 -9.28
N LEU A 11 2.07 -20.13 -7.95
CA LEU A 11 3.17 -20.41 -7.05
C LEU A 11 3.56 -21.89 -7.05
N GLU A 12 2.58 -22.80 -7.01
CA GLU A 12 2.85 -24.24 -7.10
C GLU A 12 3.47 -24.65 -8.44
N VAL A 13 3.03 -24.04 -9.54
CA VAL A 13 3.63 -24.25 -10.86
C VAL A 13 5.09 -23.80 -10.86
N PHE A 14 5.38 -22.60 -10.35
CA PHE A 14 6.75 -22.10 -10.21
C PHE A 14 7.62 -23.02 -9.33
N LYS A 15 7.08 -23.51 -8.20
CA LYS A 15 7.82 -24.42 -7.30
C LYS A 15 8.19 -25.75 -7.95
N LYS A 16 7.40 -26.23 -8.92
CA LYS A 16 7.70 -27.43 -9.72
C LYS A 16 8.64 -27.16 -10.89
N ASP A 17 8.54 -25.97 -11.48
CA ASP A 17 9.32 -25.56 -12.64
C ASP A 17 9.77 -24.09 -12.50
N LYS A 18 10.99 -23.91 -12.01
CA LYS A 18 11.57 -22.60 -11.63
C LYS A 18 12.05 -21.81 -12.84
N THR A 19 11.12 -21.36 -13.67
CA THR A 19 11.40 -20.49 -14.82
C THR A 19 11.03 -19.03 -14.52
N TYR A 20 11.65 -18.11 -15.26
CA TYR A 20 11.30 -16.69 -15.18
C TYR A 20 9.84 -16.42 -15.56
N GLU A 21 9.32 -17.12 -16.58
CA GLU A 21 7.93 -16.93 -17.02
C GLU A 21 6.93 -17.36 -15.94
N ASN A 22 7.18 -18.48 -15.25
CA ASN A 22 6.34 -18.91 -14.14
C ASN A 22 6.41 -17.94 -12.95
N ALA A 23 7.61 -17.43 -12.61
CA ALA A 23 7.78 -16.42 -11.57
C ALA A 23 7.05 -15.11 -11.93
N LYS A 24 7.18 -14.65 -13.17
CA LYS A 24 6.50 -13.45 -13.69
C LYS A 24 4.99 -13.58 -13.60
N ASN A 25 4.42 -14.72 -14.02
CA ASN A 25 2.99 -14.98 -13.94
C ASN A 25 2.49 -15.01 -12.50
N TYR A 26 3.25 -15.62 -11.58
CA TYR A 26 2.97 -15.57 -10.15
C TYR A 26 2.93 -14.13 -9.63
N ILE A 27 3.98 -13.35 -9.87
CA ILE A 27 4.11 -11.96 -9.39
C ILE A 27 2.92 -11.12 -9.84
N ILE A 28 2.57 -11.18 -11.13
CA ILE A 28 1.48 -10.40 -11.69
C ILE A 28 0.15 -10.77 -11.02
N SER A 29 -0.15 -12.07 -10.92
CA SER A 29 -1.39 -12.54 -10.31
C SER A 29 -1.46 -12.20 -8.82
N PHE A 30 -0.38 -12.41 -8.06
CA PHE A 30 -0.31 -12.11 -6.63
C PHE A 30 -0.56 -10.63 -6.36
N ILE A 31 0.10 -9.73 -7.09
CA ILE A 31 -0.07 -8.29 -6.90
C ILE A 31 -1.50 -7.85 -7.25
N CYS A 32 -2.08 -8.38 -8.33
CA CYS A 32 -3.47 -8.09 -8.71
C CYS A 32 -4.49 -8.50 -7.62
N GLU A 33 -4.20 -9.55 -6.85
CA GLU A 33 -5.04 -10.03 -5.75
C GLU A 33 -4.73 -9.32 -4.40
N TYR A 34 -3.61 -8.59 -4.33
CA TYR A 34 -3.12 -7.99 -3.10
C TYR A 34 -3.97 -6.81 -2.61
N THR A 35 -4.04 -6.65 -1.28
CA THR A 35 -4.60 -5.48 -0.62
C THR A 35 -3.67 -5.06 0.51
N GLY A 36 -2.99 -3.95 0.32
CA GLY A 36 -2.09 -3.38 1.31
C GLY A 36 -2.79 -2.38 2.22
N LYS A 37 -2.43 -2.37 3.50
CA LYS A 37 -2.93 -1.41 4.49
C LYS A 37 -1.79 -1.01 5.43
N GLN A 38 -1.63 0.28 5.66
CA GLN A 38 -0.68 0.78 6.64
C GLN A 38 -1.31 1.89 7.49
N GLY A 39 -1.16 1.77 8.80
CA GLY A 39 -1.68 2.72 9.78
C GLY A 39 -0.56 3.43 10.53
N TYR A 40 -0.82 4.68 10.86
CA TYR A 40 0.09 5.56 11.57
C TYR A 40 -0.65 6.34 12.64
N TYR A 41 0.10 6.95 13.55
CA TYR A 41 -0.43 7.91 14.49
C TYR A 41 0.62 8.94 14.83
N ASP A 42 0.15 10.15 15.14
CA ASP A 42 0.97 11.26 15.64
C ASP A 42 0.16 12.05 16.68
N TYR A 43 0.85 12.85 17.50
CA TYR A 43 0.24 13.66 18.55
C TYR A 43 0.12 15.12 18.13
N TYR A 44 -1.05 15.71 18.32
CA TYR A 44 -1.36 17.08 17.93
C TYR A 44 -1.96 17.87 19.09
N LYS A 45 -1.76 19.19 19.08
CA LYS A 45 -2.38 20.08 20.05
C LYS A 45 -3.81 20.38 19.64
N LEU A 46 -4.72 20.37 20.61
CA LEU A 46 -6.14 20.70 20.40
C LEU A 46 -6.33 22.21 20.19
N ASN A 47 -5.62 23.01 20.99
CA ASN A 47 -5.65 24.47 21.02
C ASN A 47 -4.23 25.05 21.17
N ASN A 48 -4.09 26.38 21.19
CA ASN A 48 -2.77 27.05 21.30
C ASN A 48 -2.14 26.89 22.70
N GLU A 49 -2.84 26.28 23.64
CA GLU A 49 -2.39 26.00 24.99
C GLU A 49 -1.77 24.61 25.05
N TRP A 50 -0.68 24.46 25.80
CA TRP A 50 0.10 23.22 25.86
C TRP A 50 -0.59 22.08 26.64
N GLU A 51 -1.78 22.31 27.20
CA GLU A 51 -2.41 21.43 28.17
C GLU A 51 -3.31 20.35 27.55
N SER A 52 -3.54 20.36 26.22
CA SER A 52 -4.39 19.36 25.55
C SER A 52 -3.76 18.84 24.26
N VAL A 53 -3.19 17.63 24.34
CA VAL A 53 -2.70 16.86 23.19
C VAL A 53 -3.62 15.69 22.91
N PHE A 54 -3.85 15.36 21.64
CA PHE A 54 -4.65 14.21 21.23
C PHE A 54 -3.88 13.35 20.23
N LYS A 55 -4.15 12.04 20.26
CA LYS A 55 -3.57 11.06 19.34
C LYS A 55 -4.42 10.99 18.06
N MET A 56 -3.87 11.45 16.95
CA MET A 56 -4.54 11.35 15.65
C MET A 56 -4.09 10.11 14.91
N ARG A 57 -5.05 9.31 14.43
CA ARG A 57 -4.77 8.12 13.62
C ARG A 57 -5.00 8.44 12.16
N TYR A 58 -4.11 7.98 11.30
CA TYR A 58 -4.25 8.13 9.87
C TYR A 58 -3.70 6.90 9.15
N ARG A 59 -4.27 6.54 8.02
CA ARG A 59 -3.96 5.27 7.35
C ARG A 59 -4.09 5.36 5.83
N GLY A 60 -3.24 4.62 5.15
CA GLY A 60 -3.32 4.36 3.72
C GLY A 60 -3.78 2.92 3.46
N LYS A 61 -4.63 2.75 2.45
CA LYS A 61 -4.97 1.45 1.87
C LYS A 61 -4.74 1.51 0.37
N ILE A 62 -4.12 0.49 -0.21
CA ILE A 62 -3.96 0.35 -1.66
C ILE A 62 -4.54 -1.01 -2.07
N ASN A 63 -5.42 -1.02 -3.07
CA ASN A 63 -6.05 -2.23 -3.57
C ASN A 63 -6.43 -2.11 -5.05
N HIS A 64 -7.03 -3.17 -5.59
CA HIS A 64 -7.45 -3.26 -7.00
C HIS A 64 -6.30 -2.99 -7.97
N PHE A 65 -5.15 -3.61 -7.70
CA PHE A 65 -4.00 -3.50 -8.58
C PHE A 65 -4.35 -4.07 -9.96
N LYS A 66 -3.95 -3.35 -11.01
CA LYS A 66 -4.13 -3.75 -12.41
C LYS A 66 -2.78 -3.68 -13.09
N PHE A 67 -2.36 -4.79 -13.66
CA PHE A 67 -1.12 -4.85 -14.42
C PHE A 67 -1.18 -3.97 -15.66
N ILE A 68 -0.14 -3.18 -15.91
CA ILE A 68 0.00 -2.33 -17.09
C ILE A 68 1.03 -2.93 -18.04
N SER A 69 2.26 -3.12 -17.56
CA SER A 69 3.36 -3.61 -18.38
C SER A 69 4.54 -4.11 -17.55
N SER A 70 5.43 -4.85 -18.20
CA SER A 70 6.73 -5.24 -17.66
C SER A 70 7.78 -4.96 -18.75
N PRO A 71 8.32 -3.72 -18.80
CA PRO A 71 9.18 -3.27 -19.91
C PRO A 71 10.55 -3.93 -19.90
N GLU A 72 11.03 -4.32 -18.72
CA GLU A 72 12.32 -4.96 -18.50
C GLU A 72 12.15 -6.14 -17.54
N PRO A 73 13.07 -7.12 -17.55
CA PRO A 73 13.05 -8.20 -16.57
C PRO A 73 12.98 -7.67 -15.14
N ASN A 74 12.13 -8.28 -14.31
CA ASN A 74 11.88 -7.91 -12.92
C ASN A 74 11.29 -6.49 -12.69
N HIS A 75 10.96 -5.75 -13.74
CA HIS A 75 10.29 -4.46 -13.64
C HIS A 75 8.81 -4.63 -13.98
N PHE A 76 7.94 -4.36 -13.00
CA PHE A 76 6.49 -4.47 -13.15
C PHE A 76 5.81 -3.14 -12.84
N ILE A 77 4.93 -2.71 -13.73
CA ILE A 77 4.17 -1.47 -13.60
C ILE A 77 2.69 -1.79 -13.42
N PHE A 78 2.08 -1.23 -12.39
CA PHE A 78 0.66 -1.39 -12.07
C PHE A 78 -0.04 -0.03 -11.93
N SER A 79 -1.36 -0.01 -12.11
CA SER A 79 -2.23 1.00 -11.49
C SER A 79 -2.97 0.42 -10.31
N ALA A 80 -3.36 1.25 -9.34
CA ALA A 80 -4.14 0.82 -8.18
C ALA A 80 -5.00 1.95 -7.62
N ASP A 81 -6.02 1.58 -6.85
CA ASP A 81 -6.82 2.52 -6.08
C ASP A 81 -6.16 2.74 -4.70
N GLY A 82 -5.97 4.00 -4.33
CA GLY A 82 -5.51 4.41 -3.00
C GLY A 82 -6.65 5.03 -2.19
N LYS A 83 -6.73 4.70 -0.90
CA LYS A 83 -7.61 5.38 0.06
C LYS A 83 -6.80 5.89 1.24
N ALA A 84 -6.78 7.20 1.40
CA ALA A 84 -6.22 7.88 2.56
C ALA A 84 -7.36 8.20 3.54
N VAL A 85 -7.18 7.82 4.81
CA VAL A 85 -8.18 8.04 5.86
C VAL A 85 -7.53 8.69 7.07
N ILE A 86 -8.12 9.78 7.54
CA ILE A 86 -7.73 10.45 8.79
C ILE A 86 -8.89 10.34 9.77
N ASP A 87 -8.61 9.86 10.97
CA ASP A 87 -9.57 9.84 12.08
C ASP A 87 -9.38 11.14 12.87
N LEU A 88 -10.26 12.12 12.62
CA LEU A 88 -10.25 13.45 13.23
C LEU A 88 -11.02 13.45 14.55
N PRO A 89 -10.62 14.27 15.53
CA PRO A 89 -11.42 14.45 16.74
C PRO A 89 -12.81 15.02 16.42
N THR A 90 -13.80 14.68 17.27
CA THR A 90 -15.13 15.31 17.28
C THR A 90 -15.06 16.77 17.73
N THR A 91 -14.12 17.11 18.61
CA THR A 91 -13.83 18.49 19.03
C THR A 91 -13.15 19.27 17.92
N HIS A 92 -13.47 20.57 17.80
CA HIS A 92 -12.88 21.43 16.77
C HIS A 92 -11.39 21.67 17.02
N MET A 93 -10.58 21.46 15.99
CA MET A 93 -9.15 21.77 15.99
C MET A 93 -8.84 23.09 15.31
N ASN A 94 -7.89 23.83 15.88
CA ASN A 94 -7.22 24.90 15.15
C ASN A 94 -6.47 24.34 13.94
N ASN A 95 -6.56 25.03 12.79
CA ASN A 95 -5.89 24.66 11.54
C ASN A 95 -6.26 23.26 10.99
N GLU A 96 -7.47 22.76 11.27
CA GLU A 96 -7.93 21.41 10.87
C GLU A 96 -7.65 21.11 9.39
N GLU A 97 -8.00 22.03 8.47
CA GLU A 97 -7.78 21.84 7.02
C GLU A 97 -6.31 21.74 6.64
N LYS A 98 -5.45 22.58 7.24
CA LYS A 98 -3.99 22.52 7.01
C LYS A 98 -3.42 21.18 7.49
N THR A 99 -3.90 20.70 8.63
CA THR A 99 -3.51 19.41 9.19
C THR A 99 -3.99 18.25 8.31
N LYS A 100 -5.23 18.28 7.81
CA LYS A 100 -5.75 17.29 6.85
C LYS A 100 -4.88 17.20 5.60
N GLN A 101 -4.54 18.35 5.00
CA GLN A 101 -3.73 18.41 3.80
C GLN A 101 -2.33 17.82 4.05
N SER A 102 -1.67 18.25 5.13
CA SER A 102 -0.33 17.75 5.49
C SER A 102 -0.33 16.24 5.72
N LEU A 103 -1.34 15.70 6.40
CA LEU A 103 -1.45 14.27 6.65
C LEU A 103 -1.80 13.48 5.38
N TYR A 104 -2.63 14.05 4.50
CA TYR A 104 -2.94 13.42 3.24
C TYR A 104 -1.68 13.24 2.38
N GLU A 105 -0.85 14.28 2.27
CA GLU A 105 0.45 14.22 1.59
C GLU A 105 1.39 13.20 2.24
N GLU A 106 1.42 13.16 3.58
CA GLU A 106 2.23 12.19 4.34
C GLU A 106 1.81 10.75 4.06
N ILE A 107 0.50 10.46 4.01
CA ILE A 107 -0.04 9.14 3.63
C ILE A 107 0.40 8.78 2.22
N GLN A 108 0.27 9.69 1.26
CA GLN A 108 0.63 9.46 -0.13
C GLN A 108 2.13 9.16 -0.29
N LYS A 109 2.98 9.70 0.60
CA LYS A 109 4.42 9.46 0.60
C LYS A 109 4.81 8.16 1.29
N ARG A 110 4.27 7.89 2.48
CA ARG A 110 4.71 6.77 3.33
C ARG A 110 4.00 5.47 3.03
N ALA A 111 2.68 5.50 2.86
CA ALA A 111 1.90 4.27 2.70
C ALA A 111 2.34 3.44 1.50
N PRO A 112 2.62 4.01 0.30
CA PRO A 112 3.14 3.22 -0.81
C PRO A 112 4.47 2.56 -0.49
N LYS A 113 5.40 3.28 0.15
CA LYS A 113 6.72 2.72 0.48
C LYS A 113 6.59 1.52 1.42
N ASP A 114 5.86 1.69 2.51
CA ASP A 114 5.74 0.65 3.53
C ASP A 114 5.00 -0.58 2.99
N ILE A 115 3.87 -0.35 2.29
CA ILE A 115 3.05 -1.42 1.69
C ILE A 115 3.81 -2.19 0.60
N LEU A 116 4.55 -1.47 -0.26
CA LEU A 116 5.29 -2.11 -1.34
C LEU A 116 6.54 -2.85 -0.85
N ASN A 117 7.14 -2.43 0.26
CA ASN A 117 8.24 -3.18 0.88
C ASN A 117 7.75 -4.54 1.38
N GLU A 118 6.66 -4.58 2.15
CA GLU A 118 6.04 -5.83 2.63
C GLU A 118 5.62 -6.75 1.47
N LEU A 119 5.01 -6.17 0.43
CA LEU A 119 4.63 -6.89 -0.79
C LEU A 119 5.87 -7.52 -1.47
N LYS A 120 6.96 -6.76 -1.62
CA LYS A 120 8.20 -7.25 -2.25
C LYS A 120 8.84 -8.37 -1.44
N GLU A 121 8.94 -8.21 -0.13
CA GLU A 121 9.49 -9.24 0.77
C GLU A 121 8.72 -10.55 0.64
N THR A 122 7.38 -10.48 0.67
CA THR A 122 6.51 -11.65 0.49
C THR A 122 6.77 -12.35 -0.85
N ILE A 123 6.82 -11.59 -1.95
CA ILE A 123 7.09 -12.15 -3.29
C ILE A 123 8.45 -12.83 -3.35
N CYS A 124 9.50 -12.20 -2.82
CA CYS A 124 10.84 -12.78 -2.84
C CYS A 124 10.91 -14.08 -2.04
N ASP A 125 10.27 -14.10 -0.87
CA ASP A 125 10.23 -15.26 0.02
C ASP A 125 9.47 -16.41 -0.63
N ASP A 126 8.31 -16.14 -1.23
CA ASP A 126 7.53 -17.15 -1.95
C ASP A 126 8.30 -17.76 -3.13
N LEU A 127 9.12 -16.94 -3.80
CA LEU A 127 9.94 -17.35 -4.95
C LEU A 127 11.30 -17.94 -4.54
N ASP A 128 11.52 -18.26 -3.26
CA ASP A 128 12.80 -18.78 -2.73
C ASP A 128 14.01 -17.91 -3.15
N ASN A 129 13.84 -16.59 -3.20
CA ASN A 129 14.85 -15.64 -3.69
C ASN A 129 15.35 -15.89 -5.13
N PHE A 130 14.57 -16.57 -5.97
CA PHE A 130 14.86 -16.74 -7.40
C PHE A 130 15.04 -15.38 -8.10
N ILE A 131 14.23 -14.40 -7.70
CA ILE A 131 14.47 -12.97 -7.96
C ILE A 131 14.80 -12.34 -6.60
N LYS A 132 15.96 -11.70 -6.49
CA LYS A 132 16.36 -11.01 -5.25
C LYS A 132 15.54 -9.72 -5.11
N CYS A 133 15.16 -9.34 -3.89
CA CYS A 133 14.34 -8.14 -3.67
C CYS A 133 14.98 -6.85 -4.19
N LYS A 134 16.31 -6.76 -4.16
CA LYS A 134 17.05 -5.61 -4.73
C LYS A 134 16.88 -5.47 -6.25
N ASP A 135 16.59 -6.58 -6.94
CA ASP A 135 16.45 -6.66 -8.38
C ASP A 135 14.96 -6.60 -8.80
N LEU A 136 14.03 -6.74 -7.85
CA LEU A 136 12.58 -6.64 -8.07
C LEU A 136 12.11 -5.18 -8.01
N ASN A 137 11.73 -4.64 -9.17
CA ASN A 137 11.20 -3.30 -9.29
C ASN A 137 9.67 -3.33 -9.51
N ILE A 138 8.94 -2.64 -8.64
CA ILE A 138 7.48 -2.54 -8.71
C ILE A 138 7.13 -1.05 -8.67
N GLU A 139 6.62 -0.55 -9.77
CA GLU A 139 6.07 0.81 -9.89
C GLU A 139 4.55 0.74 -9.82
N VAL A 140 3.94 1.62 -9.02
CA VAL A 140 2.49 1.69 -8.89
C VAL A 140 2.01 3.12 -9.08
N LYS A 141 1.14 3.29 -10.07
CA LYS A 141 0.40 4.53 -10.32
C LYS A 141 -0.88 4.50 -9.51
N ILE A 142 -0.92 5.28 -8.43
CA ILE A 142 -2.00 5.22 -7.44
C ILE A 142 -2.98 6.37 -7.64
N GLU A 143 -4.26 6.06 -7.85
CA GLU A 143 -5.34 7.03 -7.84
C GLU A 143 -5.90 7.17 -6.42
N TRP A 144 -5.61 8.29 -5.77
CA TRP A 144 -5.96 8.49 -4.37
C TRP A 144 -7.35 9.09 -4.16
N LYS A 145 -8.09 8.51 -3.22
CA LYS A 145 -9.30 9.08 -2.63
C LYS A 145 -9.03 9.44 -1.17
N PHE A 146 -9.47 10.63 -0.78
CA PHE A 146 -9.36 11.12 0.58
C PHE A 146 -10.68 10.95 1.32
N ALA A 147 -10.61 10.51 2.58
CA ALA A 147 -11.75 10.41 3.47
C ALA A 147 -11.34 10.82 4.89
N THR A 148 -12.32 11.31 5.64
CA THR A 148 -12.16 11.60 7.06
C THR A 148 -13.23 10.88 7.86
N ASN A 149 -12.89 10.44 9.06
CA ASN A 149 -13.85 9.98 10.06
C ASN A 149 -13.81 10.93 11.25
N ARG A 150 -14.92 11.04 11.99
CA ARG A 150 -14.96 11.72 13.28
C ARG A 150 -14.92 10.65 14.38
N VAL A 151 -14.01 10.81 15.33
CA VAL A 151 -13.81 9.90 16.46
C VAL A 151 -13.72 10.70 17.76
N ASP A 152 -14.22 10.14 18.85
CA ASP A 152 -14.06 10.75 20.17
C ASP A 152 -12.60 10.68 20.62
N ILE A 153 -12.20 11.68 21.40
CA ILE A 153 -10.84 11.79 21.94
C ILE A 153 -10.76 10.83 23.14
N ASP A 154 -9.92 9.79 23.03
CA ASP A 154 -9.51 8.93 24.15
C ASP A 154 -8.50 9.64 25.07
#